data_AF-A0A5E8H9Z6-F1
#
_entry.id   AF-A0A5E8H9Z6-F1
#
_cell.length_a   1.000
_cell.length_b   1.000
_cell.length_c   1.000
_cell.angle_alpha   90.00
_cell.angle_beta   90.00
_cell.angle_gamma   90.00
#
_symmetry.space_group_name_H-M   'P 1'
#
loop_
_entity.id
_entity.type
_entity.pdbx_description
1 polymer ?
#
loop_
_entity_poly.entity_id
_entity_poly.type
_entity_poly.pdbx_seq_one_letter_code
_entity_poly.pdbx_strand_id
1 'polypeptide(L)'
;MRWKASQFWKNASPNELLSFFLSIEKGEDLRSLANHMLEDHEFCDLVFEYLWLLRSEDATKKFLNDENIKPDLLMKFIYFGYGKQFLLDQFDSNSYFLQIRQLFGSSQSLRILSLGEEMDRDPTLKIHLLSNLDPQTWEAYFDLLEEKNMTMQTLLGIFSNLRENEIRKILLNSHTLYYYLRMMMVSGKQSNEDTTGKEKENRIRLESILTAIHVWETFCQELKEKYDLTKEKSLAPNKRDSYRLSLVLKELVKVQAQDRSDVLVYLKGNGVILDSWEETTVLSALGNYDKVGKYF
;
A
#
# COMPACT_ATOMS: atom_id res chain seq x y z
N MET A 1 15.48 -16.87 -30.18
CA MET A 1 14.58 -16.10 -29.30
C MET A 1 13.46 -15.48 -30.12
N ARG A 2 12.27 -16.10 -30.18
CA ARG A 2 11.13 -15.63 -31.01
C ARG A 2 10.61 -14.24 -30.62
N TRP A 3 10.83 -13.83 -29.37
CA TRP A 3 10.34 -12.57 -28.80
C TRP A 3 11.14 -11.32 -29.20
N LYS A 4 12.35 -11.48 -29.78
CA LYS A 4 13.19 -10.36 -30.27
C LYS A 4 12.70 -9.78 -31.61
N ALA A 5 11.68 -10.38 -32.21
CA ALA A 5 11.06 -9.86 -33.42
C ALA A 5 9.82 -9.04 -33.03
N SER A 6 9.77 -7.75 -33.40
CA SER A 6 8.59 -6.90 -33.15
C SER A 6 7.30 -7.47 -33.76
N GLN A 7 7.43 -8.31 -34.80
CA GLN A 7 6.31 -9.04 -35.41
C GLN A 7 5.65 -10.07 -34.49
N PHE A 8 6.36 -10.67 -33.53
CA PHE A 8 5.76 -11.58 -32.55
C PHE A 8 4.76 -10.80 -31.70
N TRP A 9 5.20 -9.69 -31.10
CA TRP A 9 4.38 -8.89 -30.22
C TRP A 9 3.22 -8.20 -30.92
N LYS A 10 3.40 -7.78 -32.18
CA LYS A 10 2.31 -7.17 -32.97
C LYS A 10 1.20 -8.15 -33.34
N ASN A 11 1.50 -9.46 -33.38
CA ASN A 11 0.56 -10.49 -33.84
C ASN A 11 0.17 -11.50 -32.76
N ALA A 12 0.76 -11.41 -31.56
CA ALA A 12 0.52 -12.37 -30.50
C ALA A 12 -0.87 -12.16 -29.87
N SER A 13 -1.61 -13.26 -29.76
CA SER A 13 -2.86 -13.30 -29.01
C SER A 13 -2.60 -13.23 -27.49
N PRO A 14 -3.59 -12.80 -26.69
CA PRO A 14 -3.46 -12.78 -25.22
C PRO A 14 -3.04 -14.12 -24.62
N ASN A 15 -3.48 -15.24 -25.19
CA ASN A 15 -3.10 -16.59 -24.73
C ASN A 15 -1.64 -16.93 -25.05
N GLU A 16 -1.12 -16.49 -26.20
CA GLU A 16 0.29 -16.67 -26.56
C GLU A 16 1.19 -15.82 -25.67
N LEU A 17 0.73 -14.63 -25.27
CA LEU A 17 1.46 -13.76 -24.34
C LEU A 17 1.44 -14.28 -22.91
N LEU A 18 0.31 -14.81 -22.45
CA LEU A 18 0.24 -15.55 -21.18
C LEU A 18 1.20 -16.74 -21.20
N SER A 19 1.19 -17.52 -22.28
CA SER A 19 2.13 -18.65 -22.44
C SER A 19 3.60 -18.18 -22.46
N PHE A 20 3.86 -17.00 -23.02
CA PHE A 20 5.18 -16.39 -23.04
C PHE A 20 5.62 -15.95 -21.64
N PHE A 21 4.80 -15.21 -20.88
CA PHE A 21 5.10 -14.83 -19.51
C PHE A 21 5.30 -16.05 -18.60
N LEU A 22 4.50 -17.11 -18.79
CA LEU A 22 4.69 -18.40 -18.11
C LEU A 22 5.98 -19.13 -18.55
N SER A 23 6.44 -18.93 -19.79
CA SER A 23 7.69 -19.52 -20.28
C SER A 23 8.94 -18.78 -19.78
N ILE A 24 8.82 -17.46 -19.56
CA ILE A 24 9.84 -16.60 -18.99
C ILE A 24 10.15 -16.99 -17.53
N GLU A 25 9.15 -17.50 -16.80
CA GLU A 25 9.29 -18.03 -15.43
C GLU A 25 10.35 -19.14 -15.31
N LYS A 26 10.80 -19.74 -16.43
CA LYS A 26 11.82 -20.81 -16.46
C LYS A 26 13.27 -20.31 -16.51
N GLY A 27 13.50 -19.00 -16.32
CA GLY A 27 14.82 -18.47 -15.94
C GLY A 27 15.80 -18.16 -17.08
N GLU A 28 15.44 -18.40 -18.34
CA GLU A 28 16.23 -17.89 -19.46
C GLU A 28 15.56 -16.62 -20.00
N ASP A 29 16.37 -15.55 -20.18
CA ASP A 29 16.06 -14.29 -20.88
C ASP A 29 15.37 -13.12 -20.17
N LEU A 30 14.94 -13.18 -18.90
CA LEU A 30 14.32 -12.01 -18.22
C LEU A 30 15.20 -10.75 -18.27
N ARG A 31 16.47 -10.90 -17.93
CA ARG A 31 17.46 -9.82 -17.96
C ARG A 31 17.70 -9.30 -19.39
N SER A 32 17.71 -10.19 -20.39
CA SER A 32 17.86 -9.79 -21.79
C SER A 32 16.62 -9.04 -22.29
N LEU A 33 15.42 -9.44 -21.86
CA LEU A 33 14.18 -8.77 -22.18
C LEU A 33 14.13 -7.38 -21.54
N ALA A 34 14.42 -7.29 -20.24
CA ALA A 34 14.45 -6.02 -19.51
C ALA A 34 15.47 -5.03 -20.11
N ASN A 35 16.66 -5.51 -20.50
CA ASN A 35 17.64 -4.68 -21.19
C ASN A 35 17.11 -4.20 -22.56
N HIS A 36 16.48 -5.08 -23.33
CA HIS A 36 15.92 -4.70 -24.63
C HIS A 36 14.78 -3.68 -24.51
N MET A 37 13.90 -3.82 -23.51
CA MET A 37 12.86 -2.84 -23.22
C MET A 37 13.41 -1.46 -22.83
N LEU A 38 14.64 -1.39 -22.29
CA LEU A 38 15.28 -0.11 -22.01
C LEU A 38 15.89 0.55 -23.25
N GLU A 39 16.27 -0.26 -24.25
CA GLU A 39 16.88 0.20 -25.51
C GLU A 39 15.84 0.57 -26.57
N ASP A 40 14.71 -0.16 -26.63
CA ASP A 40 13.64 0.03 -27.60
C ASP A 40 12.33 0.47 -26.91
N HIS A 41 12.01 1.76 -27.04
CA HIS A 41 10.84 2.37 -26.43
C HIS A 41 9.51 1.85 -27.02
N GLU A 42 9.43 1.63 -28.33
CA GLU A 42 8.20 1.12 -28.96
C GLU A 42 7.91 -0.31 -28.52
N PHE A 43 8.96 -1.12 -28.42
CA PHE A 43 8.88 -2.46 -27.87
C PHE A 43 8.43 -2.42 -26.40
N CYS A 44 9.02 -1.54 -25.60
CA CYS A 44 8.68 -1.36 -24.19
C CYS A 44 7.19 -1.04 -24.00
N ASP A 45 6.67 -0.06 -24.75
CA ASP A 45 5.27 0.35 -24.67
C ASP A 45 4.33 -0.81 -25.02
N LEU A 46 4.67 -1.57 -26.06
CA LEU A 46 3.90 -2.75 -26.45
C LEU A 46 3.87 -3.82 -25.36
N VAL A 47 5.01 -4.10 -24.71
CA VAL A 47 5.05 -5.03 -23.56
C VAL A 47 4.23 -4.48 -22.39
N PHE A 48 4.28 -3.17 -22.12
CA PHE A 48 3.51 -2.55 -21.04
C PHE A 48 1.99 -2.60 -21.27
N GLU A 49 1.52 -2.43 -22.51
CA GLU A 49 0.09 -2.63 -22.84
C GLU A 49 -0.38 -4.03 -22.41
N TYR A 50 0.41 -5.06 -22.71
CA TYR A 50 0.07 -6.44 -22.36
C TYR A 50 0.15 -6.71 -20.86
N LEU A 51 1.17 -6.19 -20.18
CA LEU A 51 1.25 -6.28 -18.71
C LEU A 51 0.06 -5.56 -18.05
N TRP A 52 -0.40 -4.43 -18.59
CA TRP A 52 -1.58 -3.76 -18.09
C TRP A 52 -2.86 -4.55 -18.35
N LEU A 53 -3.01 -5.15 -19.53
CA LEU A 53 -4.15 -5.99 -19.87
C LEU A 53 -4.24 -7.21 -18.95
N LEU A 54 -3.09 -7.81 -18.62
CA LEU A 54 -2.97 -9.05 -17.83
C LEU A 54 -2.59 -8.79 -16.36
N ARG A 55 -2.75 -7.58 -15.85
CA ARG A 55 -2.29 -7.17 -14.51
C ARG A 55 -2.86 -7.98 -13.34
N SER A 56 -4.04 -8.56 -13.53
CA SER A 56 -4.71 -9.38 -12.51
C SER A 56 -4.12 -10.79 -12.39
N GLU A 57 -3.33 -11.21 -13.38
CA GLU A 57 -2.76 -12.55 -13.47
C GLU A 57 -1.49 -12.69 -12.61
N ASP A 58 -1.32 -13.86 -11.98
CA ASP A 58 -0.17 -14.13 -11.10
C ASP A 58 1.16 -14.10 -11.85
N ALA A 59 1.17 -14.51 -13.13
CA ALA A 59 2.36 -14.45 -13.97
C ALA A 59 2.88 -13.01 -14.15
N THR A 60 1.96 -12.05 -14.32
CA THR A 60 2.29 -10.63 -14.43
C THR A 60 2.87 -10.09 -13.13
N LYS A 61 2.26 -10.44 -11.99
CA LYS A 61 2.79 -10.06 -10.67
C LYS A 61 4.17 -10.65 -10.43
N LYS A 62 4.39 -11.92 -10.76
CA LYS A 62 5.71 -12.57 -10.67
C LYS A 62 6.74 -11.84 -11.53
N PHE A 63 6.41 -11.52 -12.77
CA PHE A 63 7.27 -10.77 -13.68
C PHE A 63 7.69 -9.42 -13.09
N LEU A 64 6.72 -8.62 -12.63
CA LEU A 64 6.96 -7.29 -12.07
C LEU A 64 7.79 -7.31 -10.78
N ASN A 65 7.80 -8.44 -10.06
CA ASN A 65 8.54 -8.62 -8.81
C ASN A 65 9.85 -9.40 -8.96
N ASP A 66 10.26 -9.69 -10.20
CA ASP A 66 11.52 -10.38 -10.44
C ASP A 66 12.73 -9.42 -10.26
N GLU A 67 13.77 -9.90 -9.59
CA GLU A 67 14.96 -9.12 -9.28
C GLU A 67 15.69 -8.60 -10.53
N ASN A 68 15.57 -9.30 -11.67
CA ASN A 68 16.18 -8.90 -12.93
C ASN A 68 15.50 -7.71 -13.60
N ILE A 69 14.27 -7.36 -13.19
CA ILE A 69 13.60 -6.16 -13.69
C ILE A 69 14.19 -4.93 -13.01
N LYS A 70 14.68 -3.98 -13.82
CA LYS A 70 15.31 -2.76 -13.32
C LYS A 70 14.24 -1.79 -12.78
N PRO A 71 14.50 -1.07 -11.68
CA PRO A 71 13.52 -0.15 -11.11
C PRO A 71 13.06 0.95 -12.08
N ASP A 72 13.94 1.48 -12.94
CA ASP A 72 13.59 2.47 -13.97
C ASP A 72 12.48 1.96 -14.90
N LEU A 73 12.50 0.66 -15.22
CA LEU A 73 11.51 0.05 -16.09
C LEU A 73 10.15 -0.06 -15.39
N LEU A 74 10.17 -0.34 -14.09
CA LEU A 74 8.95 -0.35 -13.27
C LEU A 74 8.37 1.05 -13.11
N MET A 75 9.22 2.06 -12.97
CA MET A 75 8.79 3.45 -12.94
C MET A 75 8.09 3.83 -14.24
N LYS A 76 8.72 3.51 -15.38
CA LYS A 76 8.10 3.71 -16.71
C LYS A 76 6.77 2.96 -16.82
N PHE A 77 6.67 1.73 -16.32
CA PHE A 77 5.41 0.97 -16.32
C PHE A 77 4.30 1.66 -15.50
N ILE A 78 4.65 2.19 -14.32
CA ILE A 78 3.71 2.93 -13.47
C ILE A 78 3.23 4.20 -14.18
N TYR A 79 4.11 4.98 -14.80
CA TYR A 79 3.66 6.21 -15.49
C TYR A 79 2.99 5.96 -16.84
N PHE A 80 3.35 4.86 -17.52
CA PHE A 80 2.66 4.41 -18.72
C PHE A 80 1.18 4.16 -18.42
N GLY A 81 0.89 3.39 -17.36
CA GLY A 81 -0.48 3.14 -16.91
C GLY A 81 -1.20 4.40 -16.44
N TYR A 82 -0.47 5.28 -15.74
CA TYR A 82 -1.01 6.55 -15.25
C TYR A 82 -1.47 7.41 -16.43
N GLY A 83 -0.63 7.58 -17.45
CA GLY A 83 -0.97 8.33 -18.66
C GLY A 83 -2.18 7.76 -19.39
N LYS A 84 -2.30 6.42 -19.49
CA LYS A 84 -3.45 5.76 -20.11
C LYS A 84 -4.74 5.98 -19.35
N GLN A 85 -4.71 5.89 -18.02
CA GLN A 85 -5.90 6.08 -17.19
C GLN A 85 -6.27 7.56 -17.03
N PHE A 86 -5.29 8.47 -17.04
CA PHE A 86 -5.53 9.91 -16.99
C PHE A 86 -6.37 10.43 -18.16
N LEU A 87 -6.27 9.77 -19.32
CA LEU A 87 -7.08 10.09 -20.50
C LEU A 87 -8.55 9.64 -20.38
N LEU A 88 -8.93 8.97 -19.29
CA LEU A 88 -10.31 8.58 -19.00
C LEU A 88 -10.97 9.66 -18.13
N ASP A 89 -12.21 10.05 -18.46
CA ASP A 89 -12.96 11.16 -17.82
C ASP A 89 -13.25 11.00 -16.30
N GLN A 90 -12.84 9.89 -15.67
CA GLN A 90 -13.05 9.60 -14.24
C GLN A 90 -11.79 9.12 -13.52
N PHE A 91 -10.65 9.74 -13.83
CA PHE A 91 -9.37 9.35 -13.22
C PHE A 91 -9.25 9.81 -11.75
N ASP A 92 -9.00 8.85 -10.85
CA ASP A 92 -8.61 9.10 -9.46
C ASP A 92 -7.21 8.53 -9.21
N SER A 93 -6.23 9.43 -9.01
CA SER A 93 -4.83 9.07 -8.76
C SER A 93 -4.65 8.17 -7.52
N ASN A 94 -5.47 8.36 -6.46
CA ASN A 94 -5.36 7.54 -5.25
C ASN A 94 -5.82 6.10 -5.52
N SER A 95 -6.96 5.93 -6.20
CA SER A 95 -7.43 4.61 -6.64
C SER A 95 -6.44 3.93 -7.57
N TYR A 96 -5.80 4.69 -8.48
CA TYR A 96 -4.76 4.18 -9.35
C TYR A 96 -3.54 3.67 -8.58
N PHE A 97 -2.97 4.50 -7.69
CA PHE A 97 -1.78 4.10 -6.94
C PHE A 97 -2.07 3.00 -5.92
N LEU A 98 -3.32 2.87 -5.47
CA LEU A 98 -3.77 1.71 -4.69
C LEU A 98 -3.76 0.42 -5.52
N GLN A 99 -4.13 0.45 -6.79
CA GLN A 99 -4.01 -0.71 -7.69
C GLN A 99 -2.54 -1.04 -7.97
N ILE A 100 -1.71 -0.02 -8.23
CA ILE A 100 -0.26 -0.18 -8.42
C ILE A 100 0.38 -0.86 -7.20
N ARG A 101 0.02 -0.41 -6.00
CA ARG A 101 0.47 -1.01 -4.74
C ARG A 101 0.24 -2.52 -4.72
N GLN A 102 -0.88 -3.02 -5.25
CA GLN A 102 -1.22 -4.45 -5.24
C GLN A 102 -0.40 -5.28 -6.23
N LEU A 103 0.31 -4.66 -7.18
CA LEU A 103 1.15 -5.35 -8.16
C LEU A 103 2.57 -5.63 -7.65
N PHE A 104 3.03 -4.87 -6.65
CA PHE A 104 4.40 -4.94 -6.14
C PHE A 104 4.45 -5.52 -4.73
N GLY A 105 5.38 -6.44 -4.52
CA GLY A 105 5.79 -6.94 -3.21
C GLY A 105 6.75 -5.98 -2.53
N SER A 106 7.04 -6.29 -1.27
CA SER A 106 7.78 -5.42 -0.36
C SER A 106 9.18 -5.02 -0.87
N SER A 107 9.99 -6.02 -1.23
CA SER A 107 11.34 -5.81 -1.79
C SER A 107 11.31 -4.94 -3.05
N GLN A 108 10.35 -5.18 -3.95
CA GLN A 108 10.27 -4.44 -5.19
C GLN A 108 9.83 -2.98 -4.96
N SER A 109 8.89 -2.74 -4.03
CA SER A 109 8.54 -1.39 -3.61
C SER A 109 9.74 -0.62 -3.05
N LEU A 110 10.59 -1.27 -2.25
CA LEU A 110 11.84 -0.67 -1.75
C LEU A 110 12.81 -0.30 -2.88
N ARG A 111 12.99 -1.19 -3.86
CA ARG A 111 13.85 -0.94 -5.02
C ARG A 111 13.38 0.27 -5.84
N ILE A 112 12.07 0.45 -6.01
CA ILE A 112 11.49 1.63 -6.67
C ILE A 112 11.71 2.89 -5.83
N LEU A 113 11.46 2.82 -4.51
CA LEU A 113 11.70 3.93 -3.58
C LEU A 113 13.16 4.41 -3.57
N SER A 114 14.09 3.52 -3.90
CA SER A 114 15.53 3.81 -3.92
C SER A 114 15.98 4.68 -5.11
N LEU A 115 15.10 4.93 -6.09
CA LEU A 115 15.41 5.73 -7.31
C LEU A 115 15.65 7.23 -7.06
N GLY A 116 15.52 7.72 -5.83
CA GLY A 116 15.93 9.09 -5.47
C GLY A 116 15.06 10.17 -6.11
N GLU A 117 15.66 11.10 -6.86
CA GLU A 117 15.02 12.34 -7.36
C GLU A 117 13.76 12.10 -8.19
N GLU A 118 13.67 10.98 -8.91
CA GLU A 118 12.46 10.62 -9.68
C GLU A 118 11.26 10.39 -8.78
N MET A 119 11.48 9.76 -7.62
CA MET A 119 10.44 9.54 -6.63
C MET A 119 10.07 10.83 -5.88
N ASP A 120 11.00 11.77 -5.72
CA ASP A 120 10.77 13.03 -4.99
C ASP A 120 9.65 13.89 -5.58
N ARG A 121 9.29 13.65 -6.85
CA ARG A 121 8.25 14.39 -7.56
C ARG A 121 6.83 13.91 -7.26
N ASP A 122 6.65 12.69 -6.74
CA ASP A 122 5.33 12.07 -6.54
C ASP A 122 5.12 11.53 -5.11
N PRO A 123 4.72 12.40 -4.16
CA PRO A 123 4.54 12.01 -2.76
C PRO A 123 3.45 10.95 -2.56
N THR A 124 2.40 10.94 -3.38
CA THR A 124 1.32 9.94 -3.30
C THR A 124 1.83 8.54 -3.64
N LEU A 125 2.56 8.38 -4.75
CA LEU A 125 3.15 7.09 -5.14
C LEU A 125 4.13 6.60 -4.07
N LYS A 126 5.01 7.49 -3.57
CA LYS A 126 5.93 7.17 -2.48
C LYS A 126 5.21 6.56 -1.30
N ILE A 127 4.11 7.17 -0.86
CA ILE A 127 3.41 6.70 0.33
C ILE A 127 2.74 5.36 0.10
N HIS A 128 2.17 5.12 -1.08
CA HIS A 128 1.62 3.81 -1.42
C HIS A 128 2.72 2.73 -1.44
N LEU A 129 3.92 3.03 -1.95
CA LEU A 129 5.05 2.10 -1.91
C LEU A 129 5.58 1.89 -0.47
N LEU A 130 5.67 2.94 0.35
CA LEU A 130 6.04 2.84 1.76
C LEU A 130 5.05 1.96 2.53
N SER A 131 3.77 2.02 2.18
CA SER A 131 2.74 1.17 2.79
C SER A 131 2.83 -0.32 2.41
N ASN A 132 3.68 -0.69 1.45
CA ASN A 132 3.98 -2.08 1.09
C ASN A 132 5.19 -2.66 1.84
N LEU A 133 5.96 -1.82 2.52
CA LEU A 133 7.17 -2.26 3.19
C LEU A 133 6.82 -3.11 4.42
N ASP A 134 7.43 -4.27 4.50
CA ASP A 134 7.44 -5.16 5.65
C ASP A 134 8.53 -4.70 6.64
N PRO A 135 8.62 -5.27 7.85
CA PRO A 135 9.59 -4.80 8.84
C PRO A 135 11.05 -4.80 8.37
N GLN A 136 11.47 -5.81 7.61
CA GLN A 136 12.86 -5.93 7.14
C GLN A 136 13.19 -4.88 6.08
N THR A 137 12.26 -4.66 5.14
CA THR A 137 12.43 -3.65 4.09
C THR A 137 12.28 -2.22 4.62
N TRP A 138 11.52 -2.02 5.70
CA TRP A 138 11.51 -0.76 6.43
C TRP A 138 12.86 -0.44 7.06
N GLU A 139 13.50 -1.40 7.72
CA GLU A 139 14.85 -1.24 8.26
C GLU A 139 15.84 -0.86 7.16
N ALA A 140 15.83 -1.60 6.04
CA ALA A 140 16.68 -1.29 4.90
C ALA A 140 16.38 0.10 4.29
N TYR A 141 15.11 0.53 4.27
CA TYR A 141 14.76 1.88 3.84
C TYR A 141 15.31 2.97 4.78
N PHE A 142 15.30 2.72 6.09
CA PHE A 142 15.91 3.63 7.06
C PHE A 142 17.42 3.71 6.90
N ASP A 143 18.10 2.58 6.70
CA ASP A 143 19.54 2.56 6.44
C ASP A 143 19.89 3.43 5.21
N LEU A 144 19.12 3.29 4.13
CA LEU A 144 19.28 4.12 2.91
C LEU A 144 19.06 5.63 3.15
N LEU A 145 18.19 5.98 4.09
CA LEU A 145 17.93 7.38 4.45
C LEU A 145 18.98 7.93 5.44
N GLU A 146 19.52 7.09 6.32
CA GLU A 146 20.59 7.45 7.25
C GLU A 146 21.91 7.69 6.52
N GLU A 147 22.23 6.89 5.51
CA GLU A 147 23.36 7.15 4.60
C GLU A 147 23.29 8.55 3.95
N LYS A 148 22.08 9.12 3.85
CA LYS A 148 21.82 10.46 3.29
C LYS A 148 21.67 11.57 4.35
N ASN A 149 21.87 11.28 5.64
CA ASN A 149 21.80 12.23 6.76
C ASN A 149 20.48 13.04 6.88
N MET A 150 19.33 12.55 6.39
CA MET A 150 18.07 13.31 6.39
C MET A 150 16.81 12.50 6.78
N THR A 151 16.96 11.41 7.54
CA THR A 151 15.90 10.40 7.80
C THR A 151 14.52 10.97 8.15
N MET A 152 14.45 11.83 9.17
CA MET A 152 13.18 12.38 9.66
C MET A 152 12.63 13.51 8.77
N GLN A 153 13.52 14.35 8.24
CA GLN A 153 13.13 15.48 7.39
C GLN A 153 12.58 15.01 6.05
N THR A 154 13.20 13.99 5.44
CA THR A 154 12.72 13.39 4.19
C THR A 154 11.34 12.75 4.38
N LEU A 155 11.12 12.02 5.48
CA LEU A 155 9.81 11.43 5.78
C LEU A 155 8.74 12.49 6.05
N LEU A 156 9.02 13.51 6.86
CA LEU A 156 8.10 14.62 7.08
C LEU A 156 7.81 15.38 5.78
N GLY A 157 8.81 15.56 4.93
CA GLY A 157 8.68 16.16 3.60
C GLY A 157 7.69 15.40 2.71
N ILE A 158 7.69 14.07 2.76
CA ILE A 158 6.74 13.24 1.99
C ILE A 158 5.28 13.51 2.39
N PHE A 159 5.01 13.70 3.69
CA PHE A 159 3.65 13.97 4.18
C PHE A 159 3.24 15.45 4.09
N SER A 160 4.20 16.37 3.93
CA SER A 160 3.95 17.82 3.95
C SER A 160 2.92 18.28 2.91
N ASN A 161 2.91 17.65 1.73
CA ASN A 161 2.05 18.05 0.60
C ASN A 161 0.71 17.30 0.55
N LEU A 162 0.46 16.32 1.43
CA LEU A 162 -0.81 15.60 1.47
C LEU A 162 -1.82 16.24 2.41
N ARG A 163 -3.11 15.97 2.19
CA ARG A 163 -4.20 16.37 3.10
C ARG A 163 -4.29 15.40 4.28
N GLU A 164 -4.80 15.88 5.42
CA GLU A 164 -4.80 15.09 6.67
C GLU A 164 -5.59 13.79 6.54
N ASN A 165 -6.72 13.84 5.84
CA ASN A 165 -7.56 12.67 5.60
C ASN A 165 -6.85 11.63 4.73
N GLU A 166 -6.02 12.05 3.78
CA GLU A 166 -5.23 11.13 2.93
C GLU A 166 -4.17 10.42 3.78
N ILE A 167 -3.43 11.18 4.59
CA ILE A 167 -2.44 10.63 5.53
C ILE A 167 -3.12 9.66 6.50
N ARG A 168 -4.23 10.07 7.12
CA ARG A 168 -5.00 9.22 8.05
C ARG A 168 -5.43 7.91 7.38
N LYS A 169 -6.00 7.99 6.18
CA LYS A 169 -6.45 6.82 5.43
C LYS A 169 -5.29 5.86 5.13
N ILE A 170 -4.16 6.38 4.68
CA ILE A 170 -2.96 5.58 4.43
C ILE A 170 -2.51 4.86 5.70
N LEU A 171 -2.40 5.58 6.82
CA LEU A 171 -1.92 5.02 8.09
C LEU A 171 -2.88 4.00 8.68
N LEU A 172 -4.20 4.19 8.52
CA LEU A 172 -5.21 3.19 8.90
C LEU A 172 -5.11 1.92 8.02
N ASN A 173 -4.77 2.08 6.75
CA ASN A 173 -4.57 0.96 5.81
C ASN A 173 -3.15 0.35 5.86
N SER A 174 -2.27 0.85 6.74
CA SER A 174 -0.87 0.45 6.84
C SER A 174 -0.35 0.53 8.27
N HIS A 175 -0.73 -0.44 9.09
CA HIS A 175 -0.34 -0.54 10.51
C HIS A 175 1.18 -0.47 10.71
N THR A 176 1.98 -1.12 9.86
CA THR A 176 3.45 -1.11 9.93
C THR A 176 4.02 0.30 9.79
N LEU A 177 3.60 1.05 8.77
CA LEU A 177 3.98 2.46 8.56
C LEU A 177 3.59 3.32 9.77
N TYR A 178 2.39 3.12 10.31
CA TYR A 178 1.96 3.81 11.54
C TYR A 178 2.90 3.56 12.71
N TYR A 179 3.25 2.29 12.98
CA TYR A 179 4.15 1.90 14.06
C TYR A 179 5.54 2.54 13.92
N TYR A 180 6.14 2.46 12.74
CA TYR A 180 7.46 3.06 12.49
C TYR A 180 7.44 4.57 12.66
N LEU A 181 6.46 5.26 12.08
CA LEU A 181 6.34 6.71 12.26
C LEU A 181 6.19 7.08 13.74
N ARG A 182 5.36 6.35 14.49
CA ARG A 182 5.19 6.58 15.93
C ARG A 182 6.51 6.38 16.70
N MET A 183 7.25 5.32 16.42
CA MET A 183 8.55 5.10 17.05
C MET A 183 9.53 6.23 16.73
N MET A 184 9.57 6.69 15.47
CA MET A 184 10.42 7.82 15.07
C MET A 184 10.03 9.12 15.78
N MET A 185 8.73 9.40 15.92
CA MET A 185 8.26 10.58 16.65
C MET A 185 8.71 10.60 18.11
N VAL A 186 8.75 9.42 18.77
CA VAL A 186 9.14 9.26 20.17
C VAL A 186 10.66 9.26 20.35
N SER A 187 11.39 8.58 19.45
CA SER A 187 12.85 8.49 19.47
C SER A 187 13.53 9.78 18.98
N GLY A 188 12.82 10.58 18.18
CA GLY A 188 13.26 11.87 17.65
C GLY A 188 13.37 12.95 18.72
N LYS A 189 14.37 12.83 19.59
CA LYS A 189 14.90 13.94 20.41
C LYS A 189 15.71 14.91 19.52
N GLN A 190 15.08 15.47 18.49
CA GLN A 190 15.67 16.65 17.86
C GLN A 190 15.45 17.82 18.81
N SER A 191 16.55 18.47 19.24
CA SER A 191 16.49 19.76 19.91
C SER A 191 15.67 20.71 19.03
N ASN A 192 14.67 21.35 19.62
CA ASN A 192 13.79 22.31 18.93
C ASN A 192 14.52 23.53 18.34
N GLU A 193 15.85 23.58 18.42
CA GLU A 193 16.69 24.72 18.07
C GLU A 193 17.08 24.77 16.58
N ASP A 194 17.02 23.66 15.83
CA ASP A 194 17.45 23.61 14.41
C ASP A 194 16.34 23.36 13.38
N THR A 195 15.08 23.22 13.80
CA THR A 195 13.95 22.97 12.87
C THR A 195 13.38 24.26 12.31
N THR A 196 13.21 24.32 10.99
CA THR A 196 12.49 25.41 10.33
C THR A 196 11.01 25.43 10.74
N GLY A 197 10.37 26.61 10.70
CA GLY A 197 8.97 26.75 11.14
C GLY A 197 7.98 25.81 10.45
N LYS A 198 8.21 25.50 9.17
CA LYS A 198 7.39 24.56 8.39
C LYS A 198 7.56 23.10 8.82
N GLU A 199 8.78 22.68 9.17
CA GLU A 199 9.03 21.32 9.65
C GLU A 199 8.35 21.08 11.00
N LYS A 200 8.37 22.08 11.88
CA LYS A 200 7.68 22.03 13.17
C LYS A 200 6.17 21.90 13.00
N GLU A 201 5.58 22.64 12.07
CA GLU A 201 4.15 22.55 11.74
C GLU A 201 3.78 21.16 11.20
N ASN A 202 4.57 20.63 10.25
CA ASN A 202 4.36 19.28 9.71
C ASN A 202 4.50 18.19 10.79
N ARG A 203 5.45 18.36 11.71
CA ARG A 203 5.65 17.45 12.85
C ARG A 203 4.42 17.44 13.76
N ILE A 204 3.94 18.61 14.19
CA ILE A 204 2.75 18.74 15.05
C ILE A 204 1.52 18.12 14.37
N ARG A 205 1.37 18.39 13.07
CA ARG A 205 0.29 17.85 12.25
C ARG A 205 0.32 16.32 12.21
N LEU A 206 1.49 15.74 11.94
CA LEU A 206 1.66 14.28 11.94
C LEU A 206 1.44 13.68 13.33
N GLU A 207 1.94 14.31 14.40
CA GLU A 207 1.71 13.89 15.80
C GLU A 207 0.21 13.85 16.13
N SER A 208 -0.55 14.85 15.72
CA SER A 208 -2.01 14.89 15.88
C SER A 208 -2.69 13.71 15.19
N ILE A 209 -2.32 13.42 13.93
CA ILE A 209 -2.87 12.29 13.18
C ILE A 209 -2.52 10.96 13.83
N LEU A 210 -1.25 10.77 14.23
CA LEU A 210 -0.79 9.55 14.90
C LEU A 210 -1.50 9.34 16.24
N THR A 211 -1.75 10.42 16.99
CA THR A 211 -2.51 10.37 18.25
C THR A 211 -3.97 9.98 18.02
N ALA A 212 -4.60 10.50 16.97
CA ALA A 212 -5.96 10.13 16.61
C ALA A 212 -6.08 8.64 16.22
N ILE A 213 -5.06 8.08 15.57
CA ILE A 213 -5.01 6.64 15.23
C ILE A 213 -4.68 5.79 16.45
N HIS A 214 -3.88 6.29 17.39
CA HIS A 214 -3.45 5.57 18.58
C HIS A 214 -4.63 5.06 19.45
N VAL A 215 -5.76 5.77 19.44
CA VAL A 215 -6.99 5.31 20.12
C VAL A 215 -7.40 3.90 19.65
N TRP A 216 -7.25 3.61 18.36
CA TRP A 216 -7.59 2.31 17.79
C TRP A 216 -6.57 1.24 18.13
N GLU A 217 -5.30 1.62 18.23
CA GLU A 217 -4.24 0.72 18.69
C GLU A 217 -4.52 0.24 20.12
N THR A 218 -4.80 1.18 21.04
CA THR A 218 -5.14 0.88 22.43
C THR A 218 -6.39 0.01 22.51
N PHE A 219 -7.43 0.33 21.73
CA PHE A 219 -8.63 -0.50 21.65
C PHE A 219 -8.34 -1.93 21.18
N CYS A 220 -7.45 -2.11 20.19
CA CYS A 220 -7.04 -3.43 19.73
C CYS A 220 -6.29 -4.21 20.81
N GLN A 221 -5.42 -3.54 21.57
CA GLN A 221 -4.68 -4.15 22.68
C GLN A 221 -5.65 -4.59 23.80
N GLU A 222 -6.57 -3.72 24.21
CA GLU A 222 -7.58 -4.07 25.22
C GLU A 222 -8.44 -5.28 24.83
N LEU A 223 -8.76 -5.43 23.54
CA LEU A 223 -9.48 -6.61 23.05
C LEU A 223 -8.60 -7.86 23.05
N LYS A 224 -7.32 -7.76 22.68
CA LYS A 224 -6.38 -8.89 22.72
C LYS A 224 -6.08 -9.35 24.14
N GLU A 225 -6.15 -8.46 25.13
CA GLU A 225 -6.03 -8.82 26.54
C GLU A 225 -7.27 -9.54 27.06
N LYS A 226 -8.46 -9.22 26.54
CA LYS A 226 -9.74 -9.81 26.97
C LYS A 226 -10.08 -11.11 26.24
N TYR A 227 -9.62 -11.27 24.99
CA TYR A 227 -9.99 -12.40 24.12
C TYR A 227 -8.76 -13.04 23.49
N ASP A 228 -8.73 -14.38 23.51
CA ASP A 228 -7.76 -15.14 22.72
C ASP A 228 -8.21 -15.19 21.26
N LEU A 229 -7.81 -14.17 20.49
CA LEU A 229 -8.20 -14.02 19.09
C LEU A 229 -7.68 -15.16 18.19
N THR A 230 -6.58 -15.80 18.57
CA THR A 230 -6.03 -16.96 17.84
C THR A 230 -6.97 -18.16 18.00
N LYS A 231 -7.42 -18.41 19.23
CA LYS A 231 -8.41 -19.44 19.51
C LYS A 231 -9.75 -19.13 18.83
N GLU A 232 -10.25 -17.90 18.94
CA GLU A 232 -11.50 -17.49 18.30
C GLU A 232 -11.48 -17.70 16.77
N LYS A 233 -10.34 -17.41 16.12
CA LYS A 233 -10.16 -17.62 14.67
C LYS A 233 -10.29 -19.08 14.26
N SER A 234 -9.93 -20.02 15.13
CA SER A 234 -10.06 -21.46 14.88
C SER A 234 -11.50 -21.98 14.97
N LEU A 235 -12.40 -21.20 15.57
CA LEU A 235 -13.80 -21.56 15.75
C LEU A 235 -14.63 -21.18 14.51
N ALA A 236 -15.69 -21.94 14.28
CA ALA A 236 -16.73 -21.57 13.32
C ALA A 236 -17.42 -20.25 13.78
N PRO A 237 -17.88 -19.38 12.86
CA PRO A 237 -18.42 -18.06 13.21
C PRO A 237 -19.51 -18.06 14.29
N ASN A 238 -20.38 -19.07 14.29
CA ASN A 238 -21.47 -19.21 15.26
C ASN A 238 -21.03 -19.68 16.67
N LYS A 239 -19.77 -20.10 16.83
CA LYS A 239 -19.18 -20.53 18.11
C LYS A 239 -18.26 -19.49 18.74
N ARG A 240 -18.02 -18.39 18.04
CA ARG A 240 -17.17 -17.29 18.49
C ARG A 240 -17.92 -16.41 19.48
N ASP A 241 -17.18 -15.74 20.35
CA ASP A 241 -17.76 -14.78 21.28
C ASP A 241 -18.20 -13.50 20.53
N SER A 242 -19.51 -13.37 20.32
CA SER A 242 -20.13 -12.22 19.66
C SER A 242 -20.08 -10.93 20.50
N TYR A 243 -19.78 -11.02 21.80
CA TYR A 243 -19.63 -9.84 22.66
C TYR A 243 -18.45 -8.97 22.21
N ARG A 244 -17.37 -9.58 21.69
CA ARG A 244 -16.27 -8.84 21.03
C ARG A 244 -16.76 -7.94 19.91
N LEU A 245 -17.58 -8.47 19.00
CA LEU A 245 -18.13 -7.68 17.88
C LEU A 245 -19.08 -6.59 18.37
N SER A 246 -19.80 -6.82 19.47
CA SER A 246 -20.63 -5.81 20.11
C SER A 246 -19.80 -4.64 20.64
N LEU A 247 -18.61 -4.91 21.20
CA LEU A 247 -17.67 -3.87 21.62
C LEU A 247 -17.14 -3.08 20.42
N VAL A 248 -16.78 -3.77 19.32
CA VAL A 248 -16.36 -3.11 18.08
C VAL A 248 -17.44 -2.17 17.54
N LEU A 249 -18.69 -2.64 17.47
CA LEU A 249 -19.82 -1.83 17.03
C LEU A 249 -20.03 -0.59 17.90
N LYS A 250 -19.94 -0.74 19.22
CA LYS A 250 -20.09 0.37 20.16
C LYS A 250 -19.05 1.47 19.95
N GLU A 251 -17.81 1.11 19.61
CA GLU A 251 -16.78 2.10 19.29
C GLU A 251 -16.96 2.70 17.90
N LEU A 252 -17.30 1.91 16.88
CA LEU A 252 -17.48 2.39 15.51
C LEU A 252 -18.66 3.36 15.35
N VAL A 253 -19.71 3.24 16.16
CA VAL A 253 -20.83 4.21 16.14
C VAL A 253 -20.40 5.62 16.52
N LYS A 254 -19.36 5.77 17.36
CA LYS A 254 -18.80 7.08 17.74
C LYS A 254 -18.03 7.75 16.60
N VAL A 255 -17.68 7.00 15.57
CA VAL A 255 -16.94 7.46 14.39
C VAL A 255 -17.93 7.97 13.34
N GLN A 256 -17.54 9.02 12.62
CA GLN A 256 -18.31 9.51 11.47
C GLN A 256 -18.44 8.42 10.41
N ALA A 257 -19.62 8.31 9.79
CA ALA A 257 -19.94 7.22 8.85
C ALA A 257 -18.89 7.05 7.73
N GLN A 258 -18.37 8.16 7.21
CA GLN A 258 -17.36 8.17 6.14
C GLN A 258 -16.00 7.58 6.53
N ASP A 259 -15.65 7.58 7.82
CA ASP A 259 -14.35 7.10 8.32
C ASP A 259 -14.42 5.65 8.84
N ARG A 260 -15.64 5.11 9.04
CA ARG A 260 -15.85 3.78 9.65
C ARG A 260 -15.20 2.65 8.85
N SER A 261 -15.20 2.73 7.52
CA SER A 261 -14.57 1.72 6.67
C SER A 261 -13.06 1.67 6.87
N ASP A 262 -12.40 2.83 6.94
CA ASP A 262 -10.95 2.90 7.11
C ASP A 262 -10.54 2.39 8.51
N VAL A 263 -11.32 2.73 9.55
CA VAL A 263 -11.12 2.17 10.90
C VAL A 263 -11.32 0.65 10.90
N LEU A 264 -12.33 0.14 10.20
CA LEU A 264 -12.59 -1.30 10.15
C LEU A 264 -11.44 -2.06 9.47
N VAL A 265 -10.84 -1.49 8.42
CA VAL A 265 -9.63 -2.04 7.80
C VAL A 265 -8.49 -2.09 8.80
N TYR A 266 -8.29 -1.04 9.60
CA TYR A 266 -7.27 -1.03 10.65
C TYR A 266 -7.51 -2.13 11.71
N LEU A 267 -8.74 -2.28 12.18
CA LEU A 267 -9.11 -3.31 13.16
C LEU A 267 -8.89 -4.73 12.60
N LYS A 268 -9.22 -4.95 11.33
CA LYS A 268 -8.97 -6.21 10.62
C LYS A 268 -7.48 -6.49 10.46
N GLY A 269 -6.70 -5.49 10.03
CA GLY A 269 -5.24 -5.60 9.93
C GLY A 269 -4.58 -5.95 11.27
N ASN A 270 -5.15 -5.48 12.38
CA ASN A 270 -4.69 -5.81 13.72
C ASN A 270 -5.25 -7.12 14.28
N GLY A 271 -6.03 -7.88 13.51
CA GLY A 271 -6.58 -9.17 13.90
C GLY A 271 -7.77 -9.10 14.87
N VAL A 272 -8.32 -7.90 15.11
CA VAL A 272 -9.53 -7.71 15.93
C VAL A 272 -10.78 -8.13 15.18
N ILE A 273 -10.82 -7.95 13.85
CA ILE A 273 -11.83 -8.54 12.97
C ILE A 273 -11.19 -9.76 12.30
N LEU A 274 -11.80 -10.93 12.46
CA LEU A 274 -11.12 -12.20 12.14
C LEU A 274 -11.22 -12.58 10.67
N ASP A 275 -12.32 -12.24 10.01
CA ASP A 275 -12.60 -12.60 8.63
C ASP A 275 -13.62 -11.66 7.96
N SER A 276 -13.89 -11.92 6.68
CA SER A 276 -14.85 -11.16 5.87
C SER A 276 -16.30 -11.31 6.35
N TRP A 277 -16.63 -12.39 7.05
CA TRP A 277 -17.97 -12.61 7.57
C TRP A 277 -18.25 -11.64 8.73
N GLU A 278 -17.30 -11.51 9.65
CA GLU A 278 -17.38 -10.53 10.74
C GLU A 278 -17.38 -9.09 10.21
N GLU A 279 -16.53 -8.79 9.24
CA GLU A 279 -16.49 -7.48 8.57
C GLU A 279 -17.85 -7.11 7.97
N THR A 280 -18.45 -8.04 7.21
CA THR A 280 -19.77 -7.84 6.59
C THR A 280 -20.87 -7.67 7.64
N THR A 281 -20.80 -8.45 8.73
CA THR A 281 -21.75 -8.37 9.84
C THR A 281 -21.70 -7.00 10.51
N VAL A 282 -20.49 -6.49 10.78
CA VAL A 282 -20.28 -5.17 11.38
C VAL A 282 -20.81 -4.07 10.47
N LEU A 283 -20.48 -4.10 9.17
CA LEU A 283 -20.96 -3.12 8.19
C LEU A 283 -22.48 -3.13 8.06
N SER A 284 -23.10 -4.32 8.02
CA SER A 284 -24.55 -4.47 7.97
C SER A 284 -25.23 -3.90 9.22
N ALA A 285 -24.69 -4.18 10.40
CA ALA A 285 -25.25 -3.69 11.66
C ALA A 285 -25.12 -2.16 11.78
N LEU A 286 -24.00 -1.57 11.34
CA LEU A 286 -23.82 -0.12 11.28
C LEU A 286 -24.78 0.53 10.29
N GLY A 287 -24.96 -0.07 9.10
CA GLY A 287 -25.92 0.41 8.10
C GLY A 287 -27.37 0.37 8.57
N ASN A 288 -27.74 -0.64 9.37
CA ASN A 288 -29.03 -0.69 10.04
C ASN A 288 -29.14 0.38 11.12
N TYR A 289 -28.10 0.56 11.94
CA TYR A 289 -28.09 1.57 12.99
C TYR A 289 -28.31 2.97 12.44
N ASP A 290 -27.65 3.32 11.32
CA ASP A 290 -27.81 4.63 10.68
C ASP A 290 -29.23 4.85 10.12
N LYS A 291 -29.93 3.78 9.70
CA LYS A 291 -31.29 3.86 9.14
C LYS A 291 -32.38 3.87 10.19
N VAL A 292 -32.23 3.06 11.24
CA VAL A 292 -33.34 2.72 12.17
C VAL A 292 -33.00 2.95 13.64
N GLY A 293 -31.76 3.38 13.95
CA GLY A 293 -31.28 3.58 15.33
C GLY A 293 -31.05 2.27 16.11
N LYS A 294 -31.08 1.12 15.44
CA LYS A 294 -30.89 -0.22 16.01
C LYS A 294 -29.96 -1.06 15.11
N TYR A 295 -29.17 -1.94 15.72
CA TYR A 295 -28.22 -2.80 14.98
C TYR A 295 -28.91 -3.93 14.20
N PHE A 296 -30.05 -4.42 14.69
CA PHE A 296 -30.85 -5.50 14.11
C PHE A 296 -32.33 -5.15 14.16
#